data_AF-A0A9D9CTW0-F1
#
_entry.id   AF-A0A9D9CTW0-F1
#
_cell.length_a   1.000
_cell.length_b   1.000
_cell.length_c   1.000
_cell.angle_alpha   90.00
_cell.angle_beta   90.00
_cell.angle_gamma   90.00
#
_symmetry.space_group_name_H-M   'P 1'
#
loop_
_entity.id
_entity.type
_entity.pdbx_description
1 polymer ?
#
loop_
_entity_poly.entity_id
_entity_poly.type
_entity_poly.pdbx_seq_one_letter_code
_entity_poly.pdbx_strand_id
1 'polypeptide(L)'
;FTLIGKNVAKITANASLWTGCDSLMIIPDSLTIESEATVAPKLKWTVDGSEVPIIGDTLLIKPAVTPVSGVVRLDVLPDDNYCPLASPLEIPYRVNAGSSLSVSLSAGDIKHLCLDPEKYDSITLQAEVTPVAAREDVKFYLWSVNGTPLDTTTSSSLTISTDPKNKFHDLLVAGAKLMFEVRVADGVCFTVDNPSDPGSFYLEVNETYSIALDSYPNDSICLTDLKSDTVLVLKATAISVSHPGSHDVEKNIKTYVWSVDGKVFATTDTSAYVLLMSNHPSILDQYLKAGTSPVFSVAAVDSICFQSAGEAPSGDLKIVFNEAYSMIVSPDGKTICVPEHAMDENMLLLTLSVETDPTDAINHVQEFMWYLNGEYYRSTTKDPNSKTSTLSLTYKDLKDMIGQNVKFSVKSYDGICSTKENPAENGNDVNIDIRSGGYTMSLSVDVDKLCIDTLNPENNKITLSAIVNPDAAKTDIDKYYWMDDGVDIAQTTDPTCVLTQDKFPDIFKAGKRAIFNVKTYDAVC
;
A
#
# COMPACT_ATOMS: atom_id res chain seq x y z
N PHE A 1 -57.96 -21.06 48.33
CA PHE A 1 -57.80 -22.39 48.97
C PHE A 1 -59.04 -22.73 49.80
N THR A 2 -59.43 -24.00 49.94
CA THR A 2 -60.70 -24.40 50.60
C THR A 2 -60.51 -25.47 51.66
N LEU A 3 -60.97 -25.22 52.89
CA LEU A 3 -61.04 -26.20 53.99
C LEU A 3 -62.47 -26.74 54.12
N ILE A 4 -62.65 -28.07 54.16
CA ILE A 4 -63.97 -28.72 54.31
C ILE A 4 -63.92 -29.67 55.52
N GLY A 5 -64.78 -29.44 56.52
CA GLY A 5 -64.91 -30.29 57.71
C GLY A 5 -66.36 -30.72 57.94
N LYS A 6 -66.57 -31.82 58.67
CA LYS A 6 -67.90 -32.44 58.87
C LYS A 6 -68.95 -31.48 59.51
N ASN A 7 -68.50 -30.48 60.27
CA ASN A 7 -69.31 -29.44 60.93
C ASN A 7 -68.83 -27.99 60.64
N VAL A 8 -67.91 -27.79 59.70
CA VAL A 8 -67.41 -26.44 59.35
C VAL A 8 -67.72 -26.22 57.87
N ALA A 9 -68.65 -25.31 57.59
CA ALA A 9 -68.91 -24.88 56.23
C ALA A 9 -67.69 -24.21 55.60
N LYS A 10 -67.66 -24.29 54.28
CA LYS A 10 -66.56 -23.96 53.38
C LYS A 10 -65.85 -22.64 53.73
N ILE A 11 -64.60 -22.73 54.22
CA ILE A 11 -63.74 -21.55 54.34
C ILE A 11 -63.01 -21.36 53.01
N THR A 12 -63.11 -20.16 52.41
CA THR A 12 -62.35 -19.79 51.22
C THR A 12 -61.36 -18.69 51.56
N ALA A 13 -60.08 -18.87 51.23
CA ALA A 13 -59.05 -17.85 51.36
C ALA A 13 -58.51 -17.43 49.99
N ASN A 14 -58.42 -16.11 49.77
CA ASN A 14 -57.78 -15.49 48.61
C ASN A 14 -56.40 -14.94 49.02
N ALA A 15 -55.41 -15.09 48.14
CA ALA A 15 -54.09 -14.50 48.33
C ALA A 15 -53.87 -13.42 47.27
N SER A 16 -53.33 -12.28 47.66
CA SER A 16 -53.01 -11.17 46.75
C SER A 16 -51.61 -10.62 47.07
N LEU A 17 -50.88 -10.18 46.05
CA LEU A 17 -49.57 -9.56 46.25
C LEU A 17 -49.76 -8.13 46.79
N TRP A 18 -48.99 -7.75 47.83
CA TRP A 18 -49.00 -6.38 48.36
C TRP A 18 -48.14 -5.48 47.46
N THR A 19 -48.59 -4.24 47.22
CA THR A 19 -47.83 -3.14 46.62
C THR A 19 -46.40 -3.01 47.20
N GLY A 20 -45.42 -3.60 46.52
CA GLY A 20 -44.01 -3.63 46.94
C GLY A 20 -43.26 -4.92 46.57
N CYS A 21 -43.95 -5.99 46.20
CA CYS A 21 -43.37 -7.30 45.84
C CYS A 21 -42.48 -7.96 46.91
N ASP A 22 -42.35 -7.38 48.11
CA ASP A 22 -41.51 -7.86 49.21
C ASP A 22 -42.32 -8.50 50.36
N SER A 23 -43.64 -8.53 50.21
CA SER A 23 -44.59 -8.92 51.25
C SER A 23 -45.78 -9.65 50.64
N LEU A 24 -46.25 -10.72 51.29
CA LEU A 24 -47.48 -11.42 50.90
C LEU A 24 -48.64 -10.97 51.78
N MET A 25 -49.77 -10.63 51.15
CA MET A 25 -51.02 -10.33 51.85
C MET A 25 -52.05 -11.44 51.58
N ILE A 26 -52.49 -12.12 52.63
CA ILE A 26 -53.58 -13.08 52.53
C ILE A 26 -54.83 -12.44 53.09
N ILE A 27 -55.85 -12.31 52.24
CA ILE A 27 -57.18 -11.78 52.57
C ILE A 27 -58.16 -12.96 52.54
N PRO A 28 -58.64 -13.45 53.70
CA PRO A 28 -59.75 -14.37 53.77
C PRO A 28 -61.04 -13.62 53.42
N ASP A 29 -61.24 -13.32 52.14
CA ASP A 29 -62.49 -12.73 51.66
C ASP A 29 -63.61 -13.76 51.85
N SER A 30 -64.58 -13.41 52.72
CA SER A 30 -65.74 -14.21 53.13
C SER A 30 -65.42 -15.42 54.01
N LEU A 31 -65.12 -15.14 55.28
CA LEU A 31 -65.30 -16.12 56.36
C LEU A 31 -66.81 -16.36 56.60
N THR A 32 -67.48 -16.97 55.62
CA THR A 32 -68.87 -17.38 55.73
C THR A 32 -68.89 -18.73 56.43
N ILE A 33 -69.03 -18.71 57.75
CA ILE A 33 -69.24 -19.92 58.53
C ILE A 33 -70.74 -20.21 58.48
N GLU A 34 -71.19 -21.01 57.51
CA GLU A 34 -72.53 -21.61 57.58
C GLU A 34 -72.51 -22.68 58.68
N SER A 35 -72.78 -22.24 59.90
CA SER A 35 -72.80 -23.07 61.10
C SER A 35 -74.12 -22.82 61.81
N GLU A 36 -74.81 -23.90 62.21
CA GLU A 36 -75.94 -23.79 63.15
C GLU A 36 -75.48 -23.41 64.57
N ALA A 37 -74.18 -23.40 64.85
CA ALA A 37 -73.63 -23.01 66.14
C ALA A 37 -73.55 -21.48 66.29
N THR A 38 -73.97 -21.00 67.46
CA THR A 38 -74.00 -19.58 67.88
C THR A 38 -72.63 -18.93 68.13
N VAL A 39 -71.53 -19.68 67.98
CA VAL A 39 -70.16 -19.20 68.25
C VAL A 39 -69.25 -19.56 67.08
N ALA A 40 -68.54 -18.56 66.54
CA ALA A 40 -67.58 -18.75 65.46
C ALA A 40 -66.38 -19.60 65.94
N PRO A 41 -65.93 -20.61 65.17
CA PRO A 41 -64.76 -21.40 65.52
C PRO A 41 -63.51 -20.52 65.63
N LYS A 42 -62.65 -20.82 66.61
CA LYS A 42 -61.34 -20.18 66.74
C LYS A 42 -60.39 -20.74 65.68
N LEU A 43 -59.86 -19.87 64.84
CA LEU A 43 -58.86 -20.21 63.84
C LEU A 43 -57.46 -19.93 64.36
N LYS A 44 -56.51 -20.82 64.04
CA LYS A 44 -55.08 -20.66 64.31
C LYS A 44 -54.33 -20.60 63.00
N TRP A 45 -53.54 -19.55 62.82
CA TRP A 45 -52.64 -19.39 61.69
C TRP A 45 -51.21 -19.62 62.15
N THR A 46 -50.49 -20.47 61.43
CA THR A 46 -49.04 -20.63 61.61
C THR A 46 -48.33 -20.35 60.30
N VAL A 47 -47.20 -19.64 60.37
CA VAL A 47 -46.28 -19.42 59.25
C VAL A 47 -44.99 -20.13 59.62
N ASP A 48 -44.60 -21.11 58.81
CA ASP A 48 -43.39 -21.93 59.01
C ASP A 48 -43.31 -22.54 60.43
N GLY A 49 -44.46 -22.96 60.97
CA GLY A 49 -44.58 -23.59 62.28
C GLY A 49 -44.66 -22.63 63.47
N SER A 50 -44.52 -21.32 63.26
CA SER A 50 -44.70 -20.29 64.30
C SER A 50 -46.09 -19.69 64.23
N GLU A 51 -46.76 -19.51 65.37
CA GLU A 51 -48.07 -18.86 65.44
C GLU A 51 -47.94 -17.36 65.20
N VAL A 52 -48.77 -16.82 64.30
CA VAL A 52 -48.71 -15.41 63.89
C VAL A 52 -50.03 -14.72 64.20
N PRO A 53 -50.03 -13.55 64.86
CA PRO A 53 -51.25 -12.80 65.10
C PRO A 53 -51.82 -12.26 63.78
N ILE A 54 -53.14 -12.37 63.61
CA ILE A 54 -53.87 -11.75 62.50
C ILE A 54 -54.12 -10.27 62.86
N ILE A 55 -53.89 -9.36 61.92
CA ILE A 55 -54.23 -7.93 62.09
C ILE A 55 -55.56 -7.70 61.36
N GLY A 56 -56.65 -7.59 62.14
CA GLY A 56 -58.01 -7.56 61.58
C GLY A 56 -58.32 -8.87 60.85
N ASP A 57 -58.70 -8.78 59.57
CA ASP A 57 -58.94 -9.94 58.72
C ASP A 57 -57.71 -10.31 57.86
N THR A 58 -56.53 -9.71 58.05
CA THR A 58 -55.40 -9.88 57.13
C THR A 58 -54.20 -10.56 57.79
N LEU A 59 -53.61 -11.54 57.10
CA LEU A 59 -52.29 -12.08 57.43
C LEU A 59 -51.23 -11.43 56.55
N LEU A 60 -50.28 -10.74 57.17
CA LEU A 60 -49.12 -10.14 56.50
C LEU A 60 -47.87 -10.98 56.76
N ILE A 61 -47.24 -11.48 55.69
CA ILE A 61 -45.94 -12.13 55.77
C ILE A 61 -44.89 -11.14 55.29
N LYS A 62 -44.06 -10.66 56.22
CA LYS A 62 -42.92 -9.79 55.94
C LYS A 62 -41.63 -10.47 56.40
N PRO A 63 -40.97 -11.24 55.52
CA PRO A 63 -39.77 -11.97 55.91
C PRO A 63 -38.59 -11.03 56.14
N ALA A 64 -37.71 -11.41 57.08
CA ALA A 64 -36.52 -10.63 57.42
C ALA A 64 -35.42 -10.70 56.34
N VAL A 65 -35.46 -11.76 55.51
CA VAL A 65 -34.56 -12.01 54.39
C VAL A 65 -35.36 -12.61 53.23
N THR A 66 -34.99 -12.26 52.01
CA THR A 66 -35.62 -12.72 50.77
C THR A 66 -34.52 -13.15 49.78
N PRO A 67 -34.75 -14.16 48.92
CA PRO A 67 -35.99 -14.93 48.76
C PRO A 67 -36.24 -15.88 49.92
N VAL A 68 -37.52 -16.04 50.29
CA VAL A 68 -37.96 -17.04 51.27
C VAL A 68 -39.11 -17.85 50.68
N SER A 69 -39.09 -19.15 50.97
CA SER A 69 -40.16 -20.07 50.65
C SER A 69 -40.64 -20.69 51.95
N GLY A 70 -41.95 -20.86 52.09
CA GLY A 70 -42.53 -21.36 53.32
C GLY A 70 -43.94 -21.88 53.13
N VAL A 71 -44.57 -22.26 54.24
CA VAL A 71 -45.96 -22.73 54.26
C VAL A 71 -46.73 -21.98 55.33
N VAL A 72 -47.85 -21.38 54.92
CA VAL A 72 -48.88 -20.92 55.86
C VAL A 72 -49.82 -22.09 56.13
N ARG A 73 -50.02 -22.44 57.39
CA ARG A 73 -51.04 -23.42 57.80
C ARG A 73 -52.18 -22.72 58.51
N LEU A 74 -53.40 -23.07 58.11
CA LEU A 74 -54.64 -22.70 58.79
C LEU A 74 -55.24 -23.92 59.49
N ASP A 75 -55.34 -23.81 60.81
CA ASP A 75 -55.92 -24.81 61.70
C ASP A 75 -57.23 -24.31 62.34
N VAL A 76 -58.14 -25.24 62.61
CA VAL A 76 -59.33 -25.00 63.43
C VAL A 76 -59.05 -25.52 64.83
N LEU A 77 -59.04 -24.64 65.83
CA LEU A 77 -58.78 -25.06 67.21
C LEU A 77 -59.99 -25.83 67.76
N PRO A 78 -59.77 -26.95 68.47
CA PRO A 78 -60.83 -27.63 69.18
C PRO A 78 -61.37 -26.71 70.27
N ASP A 79 -62.68 -26.48 70.27
CA ASP A 79 -63.43 -25.97 71.42
C ASP A 79 -64.30 -27.11 71.97
N ASP A 80 -64.88 -26.97 73.16
CA ASP A 80 -65.65 -28.03 73.85
C ASP A 80 -66.80 -28.62 73.00
N ASN A 81 -67.18 -27.97 71.89
CA ASN A 81 -68.22 -28.38 70.93
C ASN A 81 -67.71 -28.83 69.54
N TYR A 82 -66.39 -28.87 69.28
CA TYR A 82 -65.84 -29.18 67.96
C TYR A 82 -64.86 -30.37 67.97
N CYS A 83 -65.21 -31.45 67.25
CA CYS A 83 -64.28 -32.56 67.00
C CYS A 83 -63.22 -32.16 65.95
N PRO A 84 -61.91 -32.32 66.23
CA PRO A 84 -60.84 -32.01 65.29
C PRO A 84 -60.73 -33.15 64.27
N LEU A 85 -61.52 -33.08 63.20
CA LEU A 85 -61.44 -34.04 62.08
C LEU A 85 -61.02 -33.38 60.75
N ALA A 86 -60.79 -32.07 60.72
CA ALA A 86 -60.29 -31.38 59.53
C ALA A 86 -58.75 -31.31 59.57
N SER A 87 -58.10 -31.83 58.53
CA SER A 87 -56.66 -31.64 58.35
C SER A 87 -56.34 -30.16 58.08
N PRO A 88 -55.20 -29.63 58.58
CA PRO A 88 -54.76 -28.26 58.33
C PRO A 88 -54.77 -27.91 56.84
N LEU A 89 -55.16 -26.69 56.49
CA LEU A 89 -54.98 -26.19 55.12
C LEU A 89 -53.57 -25.64 54.98
N GLU A 90 -52.78 -26.25 54.10
CA GLU A 90 -51.43 -25.78 53.76
C GLU A 90 -51.45 -24.90 52.51
N ILE A 91 -50.94 -23.67 52.64
CA ILE A 91 -50.79 -22.70 51.56
C ILE A 91 -49.30 -22.44 51.38
N PRO A 92 -48.66 -23.04 50.36
CA PRO A 92 -47.26 -22.74 50.08
C PRO A 92 -47.13 -21.29 49.62
N TYR A 93 -46.09 -20.60 50.07
CA TYR A 93 -45.78 -19.25 49.65
C TYR A 93 -44.31 -19.11 49.26
N ARG A 94 -44.04 -18.18 48.35
CA ARG A 94 -42.70 -17.75 47.96
C ARG A 94 -42.70 -16.24 47.88
N VAL A 95 -41.93 -15.58 48.74
CA VAL A 95 -41.69 -14.14 48.69
C VAL A 95 -40.28 -13.93 48.20
N ASN A 96 -40.16 -13.49 46.96
CA ASN A 96 -38.90 -13.01 46.40
C ASN A 96 -38.79 -11.51 46.74
N ALA A 97 -37.60 -11.01 47.03
CA ALA A 97 -37.43 -9.56 47.09
C ALA A 97 -37.63 -9.03 45.67
N GLY A 98 -38.44 -7.99 45.51
CA GLY A 98 -38.36 -7.09 44.35
C GLY A 98 -37.05 -6.29 44.32
N SER A 99 -35.92 -6.85 44.79
CA SER A 99 -34.61 -6.24 44.61
C SER A 99 -34.35 -6.20 43.12
N SER A 100 -34.29 -4.98 42.57
CA SER A 100 -34.01 -4.62 41.18
C SER A 100 -33.23 -5.72 40.47
N LEU A 101 -33.96 -6.58 39.76
CA LEU A 101 -33.34 -7.57 38.90
C LEU A 101 -32.60 -6.77 37.85
N SER A 102 -31.28 -6.92 37.81
CA SER A 102 -30.42 -6.30 36.81
C SER A 102 -29.83 -7.38 35.92
N VAL A 103 -29.62 -7.03 34.66
CA VAL A 103 -28.95 -7.90 33.70
C VAL A 103 -27.75 -7.15 33.14
N SER A 104 -26.61 -7.80 33.11
CA SER A 104 -25.44 -7.34 32.37
C SER A 104 -25.26 -8.22 31.13
N LEU A 105 -24.57 -7.68 30.12
CA LEU A 105 -24.33 -8.37 28.88
C LEU A 105 -22.84 -8.39 28.55
N SER A 106 -22.33 -9.54 28.12
CA SER A 106 -20.94 -9.72 27.70
C SER A 106 -20.84 -10.63 26.49
N ALA A 107 -19.78 -10.49 25.70
CA ALA A 107 -19.39 -11.42 24.64
C ALA A 107 -18.03 -12.09 24.96
N GLY A 108 -17.77 -12.32 26.25
CA GLY A 108 -16.42 -12.62 26.75
C GLY A 108 -15.48 -11.42 26.58
N ASP A 109 -14.27 -11.66 26.07
CA ASP A 109 -13.25 -10.65 25.83
C ASP A 109 -13.36 -9.95 24.46
N ILE A 110 -14.30 -10.38 23.63
CA ILE A 110 -14.52 -9.81 22.30
C ILE A 110 -15.15 -8.43 22.48
N LYS A 111 -14.49 -7.38 21.98
CA LYS A 111 -15.03 -6.01 21.88
C LYS A 111 -14.99 -5.46 20.45
N HIS A 112 -14.17 -6.08 19.62
CA HIS A 112 -13.99 -5.78 18.21
C HIS A 112 -13.99 -7.09 17.45
N LEU A 113 -14.61 -7.10 16.27
CA LEU A 113 -14.64 -8.26 15.38
C LEU A 113 -14.05 -7.87 14.03
N CYS A 114 -13.03 -8.61 13.58
CA CYS A 114 -12.51 -8.52 12.23
C CYS A 114 -13.09 -9.68 11.41
N LEU A 115 -13.84 -9.37 10.36
CA LEU A 115 -14.44 -10.36 9.48
C LEU A 115 -13.39 -10.99 8.57
N ASP A 116 -13.33 -12.32 8.58
CA ASP A 116 -12.51 -13.14 7.71
C ASP A 116 -13.37 -13.63 6.53
N PRO A 117 -13.07 -13.22 5.28
CA PRO A 117 -13.85 -13.65 4.11
C PRO A 117 -13.78 -15.15 3.85
N GLU A 118 -12.80 -15.86 4.41
CA GLU A 118 -12.65 -17.31 4.24
C GLU A 118 -13.39 -18.14 5.30
N LYS A 119 -13.97 -17.49 6.34
CA LYS A 119 -14.61 -18.19 7.46
C LYS A 119 -15.94 -17.54 7.85
N TYR A 120 -16.75 -18.29 8.57
CA TYR A 120 -17.91 -17.72 9.25
C TYR A 120 -17.51 -17.28 10.65
N ASP A 121 -17.48 -15.98 10.86
CA ASP A 121 -17.26 -15.38 12.16
C ASP A 121 -18.52 -15.47 13.01
N SER A 122 -18.35 -15.55 14.32
CA SER A 122 -19.46 -15.58 15.25
C SER A 122 -19.12 -14.92 16.58
N ILE A 123 -20.14 -14.34 17.21
CA ILE A 123 -20.11 -13.89 18.59
C ILE A 123 -21.21 -14.61 19.36
N THR A 124 -20.95 -14.90 20.63
CA THR A 124 -21.99 -15.38 21.55
C THR A 124 -22.14 -14.39 22.68
N LEU A 125 -23.30 -13.76 22.71
CA LEU A 125 -23.71 -12.83 23.76
C LEU A 125 -24.23 -13.65 24.94
N GLN A 126 -23.80 -13.30 26.14
CA GLN A 126 -24.18 -13.96 27.38
C GLN A 126 -24.77 -12.93 28.35
N ALA A 127 -26.04 -13.10 28.68
CA ALA A 127 -26.77 -12.33 29.66
C ALA A 127 -26.49 -12.89 31.07
N GLU A 128 -26.11 -12.00 31.99
CA GLU A 128 -25.86 -12.35 33.38
C GLU A 128 -26.84 -11.61 34.30
N VAL A 129 -27.72 -12.38 34.95
CA VAL A 129 -28.73 -11.84 35.86
C VAL A 129 -28.19 -11.76 37.29
N THR A 130 -28.41 -10.61 37.92
CA THR A 130 -28.05 -10.31 39.31
C THR A 130 -29.31 -9.90 40.09
N PRO A 131 -29.58 -10.50 41.27
CA PRO A 131 -28.78 -11.54 41.93
C PRO A 131 -28.90 -12.91 41.25
N VAL A 132 -27.86 -13.75 41.41
CA VAL A 132 -27.78 -15.09 40.77
C VAL A 132 -29.00 -15.96 41.07
N ALA A 133 -29.56 -15.86 42.28
CA ALA A 133 -30.75 -16.61 42.69
C ALA A 133 -32.00 -16.31 41.84
N ALA A 134 -32.07 -15.15 41.18
CA ALA A 134 -33.19 -14.78 40.32
C ALA A 134 -33.12 -15.41 38.92
N ARG A 135 -31.99 -16.04 38.55
CA ARG A 135 -31.80 -16.65 37.21
C ARG A 135 -32.83 -17.74 36.90
N GLU A 136 -33.22 -18.52 37.89
CA GLU A 136 -34.20 -19.61 37.74
C GLU A 136 -35.64 -19.09 37.55
N ASP A 137 -35.90 -17.84 37.95
CA ASP A 137 -37.23 -17.22 37.84
C ASP A 137 -37.41 -16.47 36.50
N VAL A 138 -36.33 -16.22 35.75
CA VAL A 138 -36.40 -15.57 34.42
C VAL A 138 -37.04 -16.51 33.41
N LYS A 139 -38.10 -16.04 32.74
CA LYS A 139 -38.81 -16.78 31.71
C LYS A 139 -38.36 -16.40 30.31
N PHE A 140 -38.08 -15.11 30.08
CA PHE A 140 -37.74 -14.59 28.77
C PHE A 140 -36.57 -13.61 28.82
N TYR A 141 -35.72 -13.69 27.80
CA TYR A 141 -34.67 -12.75 27.45
C TYR A 141 -35.08 -12.05 26.16
N LEU A 142 -35.27 -10.73 26.22
CA LEU A 142 -35.66 -9.89 25.11
C LEU A 142 -34.41 -9.21 24.56
N TRP A 143 -33.96 -9.68 23.40
CA TRP A 143 -32.75 -9.22 22.74
C TRP A 143 -33.09 -8.13 21.74
N SER A 144 -32.25 -7.10 21.67
CA SER A 144 -32.34 -6.03 20.68
C SER A 144 -30.97 -5.58 20.23
N VAL A 145 -30.91 -4.94 19.06
CA VAL A 145 -29.71 -4.28 18.54
C VAL A 145 -30.07 -2.88 18.09
N ASN A 146 -29.30 -1.89 18.53
CA ASN A 146 -29.53 -0.47 18.23
C ASN A 146 -31.00 -0.07 18.50
N GLY A 147 -31.58 -0.58 19.59
CA GLY A 147 -32.99 -0.37 19.98
C GLY A 147 -34.04 -1.15 19.19
N THR A 148 -33.65 -1.92 18.16
CA THR A 148 -34.56 -2.74 17.36
C THR A 148 -34.65 -4.16 17.94
N PRO A 149 -35.85 -4.69 18.24
CA PRO A 149 -36.00 -6.06 18.72
C PRO A 149 -35.43 -7.09 17.74
N LEU A 150 -34.61 -8.00 18.25
CA LEU A 150 -34.00 -9.10 17.50
C LEU A 150 -34.72 -10.42 17.76
N ASP A 151 -34.87 -10.78 19.04
CA ASP A 151 -35.47 -12.05 19.42
C ASP A 151 -36.00 -12.03 20.84
N THR A 152 -36.88 -12.98 21.14
CA THR A 152 -37.32 -13.29 22.50
C THR A 152 -37.07 -14.76 22.75
N THR A 153 -36.14 -15.07 23.64
CA THR A 153 -35.68 -16.44 23.89
C THR A 153 -35.85 -16.81 25.36
N THR A 154 -35.80 -18.11 25.66
CA THR A 154 -35.69 -18.62 27.04
C THR A 154 -34.23 -18.84 27.45
N SER A 155 -33.29 -18.65 26.53
CA SER A 155 -31.86 -18.82 26.75
C SER A 155 -31.22 -17.51 27.21
N SER A 156 -30.32 -17.60 28.18
CA SER A 156 -29.46 -16.48 28.59
C SER A 156 -28.33 -16.19 27.59
N SER A 157 -28.26 -16.92 26.47
CA SER A 157 -27.28 -16.71 25.42
C SER A 157 -27.91 -16.51 24.04
N LEU A 158 -27.25 -15.70 23.21
CA LEU A 158 -27.60 -15.45 21.81
C LEU A 158 -26.34 -15.52 20.93
N THR A 159 -26.33 -16.44 19.96
CA THR A 159 -25.24 -16.56 19.00
C THR A 159 -25.59 -15.88 17.67
N ILE A 160 -24.73 -14.98 17.23
CA ILE A 160 -24.83 -14.24 15.97
C ILE A 160 -23.62 -14.62 15.12
N SER A 161 -23.81 -14.94 13.85
CA SER A 161 -22.73 -15.41 12.98
C SER A 161 -22.98 -15.03 11.53
N THR A 162 -21.92 -14.77 10.75
CA THR A 162 -22.00 -14.52 9.31
C THR A 162 -22.38 -15.75 8.47
N ASP A 163 -22.53 -16.94 9.07
CA ASP A 163 -23.06 -18.13 8.36
C ASP A 163 -24.48 -17.86 7.84
N PRO A 164 -24.76 -17.99 6.54
CA PRO A 164 -26.11 -17.81 5.97
C PRO A 164 -27.21 -18.67 6.61
N LYS A 165 -26.86 -19.73 7.34
CA LYS A 165 -27.80 -20.56 8.11
C LYS A 165 -28.19 -19.96 9.46
N ASN A 166 -27.43 -19.00 9.98
CA ASN A 166 -27.75 -18.29 11.21
C ASN A 166 -28.89 -17.29 10.96
N LYS A 167 -29.83 -17.20 11.90
CA LYS A 167 -30.99 -16.29 11.81
C LYS A 167 -30.60 -14.81 11.71
N PHE A 168 -29.42 -14.46 12.21
CA PHE A 168 -28.93 -13.10 12.37
C PHE A 168 -27.68 -12.80 11.52
N HIS A 169 -27.51 -13.52 10.40
CA HIS A 169 -26.29 -13.44 9.60
C HIS A 169 -26.00 -12.07 8.99
N ASP A 170 -27.05 -11.30 8.72
CA ASP A 170 -26.93 -9.95 8.16
C ASP A 170 -26.61 -8.87 9.21
N LEU A 171 -26.40 -9.22 10.49
CA LEU A 171 -26.07 -8.24 11.53
C LEU A 171 -24.58 -7.89 11.55
N LEU A 172 -23.70 -8.87 11.33
CA LEU A 172 -22.26 -8.70 11.40
C LEU A 172 -21.73 -8.19 10.05
N VAL A 173 -21.94 -6.90 9.81
CA VAL A 173 -21.52 -6.23 8.57
C VAL A 173 -20.34 -5.30 8.86
N ALA A 174 -19.38 -5.26 7.95
CA ALA A 174 -18.22 -4.38 8.06
C ALA A 174 -18.59 -2.90 8.22
N GLY A 175 -17.94 -2.21 9.15
CA GLY A 175 -18.22 -0.82 9.51
C GLY A 175 -19.42 -0.64 10.45
N ALA A 176 -20.11 -1.72 10.82
CA ALA A 176 -21.23 -1.63 11.76
C ALA A 176 -20.75 -1.33 13.19
N LYS A 177 -21.43 -0.39 13.83
CA LYS A 177 -21.38 -0.17 15.28
C LYS A 177 -22.67 -0.71 15.87
N LEU A 178 -22.57 -1.81 16.59
CA LEU A 178 -23.72 -2.55 17.12
C LEU A 178 -23.77 -2.38 18.63
N MET A 179 -24.88 -1.86 19.13
CA MET A 179 -25.22 -1.85 20.55
C MET A 179 -26.25 -2.96 20.78
N PHE A 180 -25.80 -4.09 21.31
CA PHE A 180 -26.69 -5.16 21.73
C PHE A 180 -27.23 -4.85 23.11
N GLU A 181 -28.52 -5.11 23.30
CA GLU A 181 -29.16 -4.98 24.60
C GLU A 181 -29.99 -6.22 24.89
N VAL A 182 -29.98 -6.63 26.16
CA VAL A 182 -30.86 -7.67 26.66
C VAL A 182 -31.65 -7.13 27.84
N ARG A 183 -32.95 -7.42 27.85
CA ARG A 183 -33.84 -7.21 28.99
C ARG A 183 -34.42 -8.54 29.38
N VAL A 184 -34.88 -8.69 30.62
CA VAL A 184 -35.47 -9.94 31.07
C VAL A 184 -36.85 -9.77 31.68
N ALA A 185 -37.64 -10.83 31.60
CA ALA A 185 -38.98 -10.91 32.16
C ALA A 185 -39.16 -12.23 32.94
N ASP A 186 -39.61 -12.15 34.19
CA ASP A 186 -39.94 -13.29 35.06
C ASP A 186 -41.45 -13.63 35.02
N GLY A 187 -42.26 -12.75 34.43
CA GLY A 187 -43.71 -12.85 34.35
C GLY A 187 -44.43 -12.62 35.68
N VAL A 188 -43.74 -12.06 36.67
CA VAL A 188 -44.30 -11.70 37.98
C VAL A 188 -44.09 -10.21 38.24
N CYS A 189 -42.83 -9.77 38.32
CA CYS A 189 -42.46 -8.37 38.54
C CYS A 189 -42.11 -7.66 37.23
N PHE A 190 -41.56 -8.41 36.27
CA PHE A 190 -41.18 -7.93 34.96
C PHE A 190 -41.93 -8.74 33.90
N THR A 191 -42.74 -8.05 33.09
CA THR A 191 -43.51 -8.67 32.01
C THR A 191 -42.83 -8.40 30.67
N VAL A 192 -43.29 -9.06 29.60
CA VAL A 192 -42.80 -8.78 28.24
C VAL A 192 -43.06 -7.32 27.85
N ASP A 193 -44.19 -6.75 28.28
CA ASP A 193 -44.56 -5.36 28.01
C ASP A 193 -43.86 -4.35 28.93
N ASN A 194 -43.41 -4.79 30.10
CA ASN A 194 -42.67 -3.96 31.05
C ASN A 194 -41.49 -4.76 31.63
N PRO A 195 -40.43 -4.99 30.82
CA PRO A 195 -39.30 -5.82 31.20
C PRO A 195 -38.32 -5.07 32.11
N SER A 196 -37.26 -5.75 32.54
CA SER A 196 -36.18 -5.14 33.33
C SER A 196 -35.48 -3.98 32.59
N ASP A 197 -34.67 -3.24 33.34
CA ASP A 197 -33.65 -2.38 32.75
C ASP A 197 -32.69 -3.19 31.87
N PRO A 198 -32.15 -2.59 30.79
CA PRO A 198 -31.33 -3.30 29.83
C PRO A 198 -29.89 -3.48 30.33
N GLY A 199 -29.31 -4.62 30.02
CA GLY A 199 -27.87 -4.82 29.97
C GLY A 199 -27.38 -4.62 28.54
N SER A 200 -26.40 -3.75 28.34
CA SER A 200 -25.93 -3.37 26.99
C SER A 200 -24.47 -3.77 26.76
N PHE A 201 -24.14 -4.12 25.52
CA PHE A 201 -22.80 -4.46 25.05
C PHE A 201 -22.55 -3.84 23.68
N TYR A 202 -21.36 -3.26 23.49
CA TYR A 202 -20.98 -2.61 22.24
C TYR A 202 -19.98 -3.47 21.47
N LEU A 203 -20.24 -3.64 20.17
CA LEU A 203 -19.35 -4.30 19.22
C LEU A 203 -19.08 -3.37 18.04
N GLU A 204 -17.81 -3.19 17.73
CA GLU A 204 -17.41 -2.62 16.43
C GLU A 204 -16.96 -3.77 15.51
N VAL A 205 -17.55 -3.81 14.31
CA VAL A 205 -17.25 -4.82 13.29
C VAL A 205 -16.48 -4.15 12.16
N ASN A 206 -15.36 -4.71 11.76
CA ASN A 206 -14.63 -4.30 10.55
C ASN A 206 -14.29 -5.52 9.69
N GLU A 207 -13.76 -5.29 8.49
CA GLU A 207 -13.28 -6.34 7.61
C GLU A 207 -11.85 -6.08 7.15
N THR A 208 -11.23 -7.14 6.64
CA THR A 208 -9.93 -7.03 5.96
C THR A 208 -10.08 -6.26 4.63
N TYR A 209 -9.08 -5.43 4.34
CA TYR A 209 -9.02 -4.63 3.13
C TYR A 209 -7.59 -4.66 2.57
N SER A 210 -7.44 -4.37 1.28
CA SER A 210 -6.16 -4.06 0.64
C SER A 210 -6.09 -2.56 0.33
N ILE A 211 -4.86 -2.03 0.23
CA ILE A 211 -4.65 -0.63 -0.15
C ILE A 211 -4.06 -0.59 -1.56
N ALA A 212 -4.75 0.10 -2.47
CA ALA A 212 -4.19 0.53 -3.75
C ALA A 212 -3.56 1.92 -3.59
N LEU A 213 -2.43 2.16 -4.24
CA LEU A 213 -1.71 3.43 -4.20
C LEU A 213 -1.59 4.00 -5.61
N ASP A 214 -2.11 5.21 -5.80
CA ASP A 214 -2.04 5.98 -7.05
C ASP A 214 -1.25 7.28 -6.85
N SER A 215 -0.76 7.88 -7.94
CA SER A 215 -0.10 9.20 -7.92
C SER A 215 -0.72 10.19 -8.90
N TYR A 216 -0.56 11.48 -8.59
CA TYR A 216 -0.83 12.58 -9.51
C TYR A 216 0.27 13.65 -9.44
N PRO A 217 0.89 14.04 -10.57
CA PRO A 217 0.78 13.42 -11.89
C PRO A 217 1.26 11.95 -11.85
N ASN A 218 0.88 11.15 -12.86
CA ASN A 218 1.21 9.71 -12.94
C ASN A 218 2.71 9.43 -12.74
N ASP A 219 3.06 8.15 -12.59
CA ASP A 219 4.32 7.46 -12.22
C ASP A 219 5.67 7.98 -12.79
N SER A 220 5.71 9.11 -13.49
CA SER A 220 6.91 9.78 -13.97
C SER A 220 6.77 11.30 -13.85
N ILE A 221 7.75 11.93 -13.20
CA ILE A 221 7.79 13.36 -12.94
C ILE A 221 8.98 13.99 -13.66
N CYS A 222 8.72 15.03 -14.45
CA CYS A 222 9.75 15.89 -15.00
C CYS A 222 10.04 17.08 -14.07
N LEU A 223 11.24 17.12 -13.52
CA LEU A 223 11.82 18.24 -12.81
C LEU A 223 12.29 19.25 -13.87
N THR A 224 11.49 20.28 -14.12
CA THR A 224 11.95 21.48 -14.84
C THR A 224 12.59 22.43 -13.84
N ASP A 225 13.43 23.37 -14.32
CA ASP A 225 14.06 24.42 -13.50
C ASP A 225 13.14 24.83 -12.34
N LEU A 226 13.65 24.69 -11.11
CA LEU A 226 13.04 24.77 -9.77
C LEU A 226 12.15 26.01 -9.45
N LYS A 227 11.63 26.72 -10.45
CA LYS A 227 10.81 27.92 -10.33
C LYS A 227 9.32 27.64 -10.19
N SER A 228 8.85 26.43 -10.55
CA SER A 228 7.49 25.98 -10.25
C SER A 228 7.55 24.83 -9.25
N ASP A 229 6.87 24.97 -8.12
CA ASP A 229 6.69 23.89 -7.16
C ASP A 229 5.96 22.72 -7.81
N THR A 230 6.72 21.71 -8.25
CA THR A 230 6.15 20.44 -8.68
C THR A 230 5.44 19.81 -7.49
N VAL A 231 4.18 19.43 -7.70
CA VAL A 231 3.32 18.80 -6.69
C VAL A 231 3.14 17.33 -7.06
N LEU A 232 3.51 16.44 -6.15
CA LEU A 232 3.18 15.02 -6.22
C LEU A 232 2.11 14.71 -5.17
N VAL A 233 0.96 14.21 -5.59
CA VAL A 233 -0.10 13.74 -4.70
C VAL A 233 -0.09 12.22 -4.72
N LEU A 234 0.17 11.61 -3.57
CA LEU A 234 0.01 10.17 -3.37
C LEU A 234 -1.39 9.93 -2.80
N LYS A 235 -2.16 9.01 -3.39
CA LYS A 235 -3.51 8.70 -2.95
C LYS A 235 -3.67 7.20 -2.68
N ALA A 236 -3.98 6.87 -1.44
CA ALA A 236 -4.36 5.54 -1.02
C ALA A 236 -5.86 5.33 -1.24
N THR A 237 -6.25 4.16 -1.77
CA THR A 237 -7.65 3.74 -1.89
C THR A 237 -7.79 2.39 -1.21
N ALA A 238 -8.63 2.32 -0.18
CA ALA A 238 -8.91 1.07 0.51
C ALA A 238 -9.99 0.26 -0.23
N ILE A 239 -9.70 -1.01 -0.48
CA ILE A 239 -10.57 -1.94 -1.22
C ILE A 239 -10.91 -3.10 -0.29
N SER A 240 -12.20 -3.26 0.03
CA SER A 240 -12.71 -4.41 0.78
C SER A 240 -12.33 -5.72 0.07
N VAL A 241 -11.78 -6.67 0.81
CA VAL A 241 -11.45 -8.01 0.29
C VAL A 241 -12.72 -8.86 0.14
N SER A 242 -13.64 -8.74 1.10
CA SER A 242 -14.85 -9.57 1.17
C SER A 242 -15.93 -9.10 0.20
N HIS A 243 -16.03 -7.79 -0.03
CA HIS A 243 -17.08 -7.16 -0.84
C HIS A 243 -16.54 -5.96 -1.65
N PRO A 244 -15.78 -6.20 -2.73
CA PRO A 244 -15.22 -5.13 -3.54
C PRO A 244 -16.30 -4.18 -4.08
N GLY A 245 -16.24 -2.90 -3.71
CA GLY A 245 -17.08 -1.84 -4.27
C GLY A 245 -18.43 -1.57 -3.59
N SER A 246 -18.81 -2.32 -2.54
CA SER A 246 -20.08 -2.08 -1.82
C SER A 246 -19.90 -1.51 -0.41
N HIS A 247 -18.70 -1.57 0.17
CA HIS A 247 -18.40 -1.04 1.51
C HIS A 247 -17.28 0.00 1.46
N ASP A 248 -17.55 1.14 2.10
CA ASP A 248 -16.59 2.23 2.29
C ASP A 248 -15.73 1.94 3.54
N VAL A 249 -14.77 1.01 3.38
CA VAL A 249 -13.80 0.63 4.42
C VAL A 249 -12.86 1.77 4.78
N GLU A 250 -12.74 2.78 3.91
CA GLU A 250 -11.87 3.94 4.09
C GLU A 250 -12.25 4.74 5.35
N LYS A 251 -13.55 4.80 5.67
CA LYS A 251 -14.07 5.45 6.89
C LYS A 251 -13.59 4.82 8.20
N ASN A 252 -13.16 3.56 8.17
CA ASN A 252 -12.73 2.83 9.35
C ASN A 252 -11.22 2.96 9.59
N ILE A 253 -10.47 3.43 8.59
CA ILE A 253 -9.03 3.66 8.72
C ILE A 253 -8.81 4.91 9.56
N LYS A 254 -7.96 4.77 10.58
CA LYS A 254 -7.59 5.88 11.47
C LYS A 254 -6.29 6.53 11.05
N THR A 255 -5.37 5.75 10.50
CA THR A 255 -4.01 6.19 10.23
C THR A 255 -3.47 5.57 8.95
N TYR A 256 -2.84 6.39 8.11
CA TYR A 256 -2.03 5.99 6.97
C TYR A 256 -0.56 6.24 7.30
N VAL A 257 0.27 5.23 7.07
CA VAL A 257 1.73 5.27 7.29
C VAL A 257 2.39 5.21 5.92
N TRP A 258 3.07 6.29 5.56
CA TRP A 258 3.70 6.47 4.26
C TRP A 258 5.19 6.19 4.35
N SER A 259 5.68 5.36 3.43
CA SER A 259 7.08 4.97 3.34
C SER A 259 7.64 5.12 1.93
N VAL A 260 8.96 5.27 1.86
CA VAL A 260 9.74 5.31 0.63
C VAL A 260 10.89 4.31 0.76
N ASP A 261 10.97 3.36 -0.17
CA ASP A 261 11.92 2.23 -0.13
C ASP A 261 12.02 1.57 1.27
N GLY A 262 10.86 1.36 1.90
CA GLY A 262 10.73 0.75 3.23
C GLY A 262 11.00 1.67 4.43
N LYS A 263 11.33 2.95 4.22
CA LYS A 263 11.52 3.93 5.31
C LYS A 263 10.30 4.83 5.47
N VAL A 264 9.73 4.87 6.67
CA VAL A 264 8.59 5.75 6.98
C VAL A 264 9.03 7.22 6.93
N PHE A 265 8.30 8.04 6.19
CA PHE A 265 8.54 9.48 6.10
C PHE A 265 7.36 10.33 6.60
N ALA A 266 6.14 9.77 6.66
CA ALA A 266 4.97 10.49 7.15
C ALA A 266 3.90 9.55 7.72
N THR A 267 3.05 10.13 8.57
CA THR A 267 1.85 9.49 9.11
C THR A 267 0.71 10.50 9.01
N THR A 268 -0.42 10.11 8.41
CA THR A 268 -1.60 10.98 8.23
C THR A 268 -2.87 10.28 8.69
N ASP A 269 -3.92 11.07 8.94
CA ASP A 269 -5.29 10.62 9.17
C ASP A 269 -6.14 10.63 7.88
N THR A 270 -5.55 11.09 6.78
CA THR A 270 -6.18 11.20 5.46
C THR A 270 -5.50 10.28 4.45
N SER A 271 -6.29 9.79 3.49
CA SER A 271 -5.84 8.88 2.42
C SER A 271 -5.02 9.53 1.32
N ALA A 272 -4.73 10.83 1.42
CA ALA A 272 -3.90 11.53 0.46
C ALA A 272 -2.73 12.23 1.15
N TYR A 273 -1.55 12.12 0.54
CA TYR A 273 -0.36 12.85 0.95
C TYR A 273 0.10 13.77 -0.19
N VAL A 274 0.12 15.07 0.08
CA VAL A 274 0.58 16.09 -0.87
C VAL A 274 2.04 16.40 -0.59
N LEU A 275 2.89 16.10 -1.55
CA LEU A 275 4.33 16.30 -1.50
C LEU A 275 4.71 17.48 -2.40
N LEU A 276 5.21 18.55 -1.79
CA LEU A 276 5.76 19.71 -2.47
C LEU A 276 7.28 19.53 -2.59
N MET A 277 7.81 19.61 -3.82
CA MET A 277 9.26 19.45 -4.02
C MET A 277 10.09 20.52 -3.30
N SER A 278 9.54 21.71 -3.04
CA SER A 278 10.20 22.78 -2.27
C SER A 278 10.20 22.57 -0.76
N ASN A 279 9.27 21.75 -0.25
CA ASN A 279 9.01 21.63 1.18
C ASN A 279 8.56 20.21 1.52
N HIS A 280 9.51 19.28 1.43
CA HIS A 280 9.31 17.87 1.77
C HIS A 280 10.15 17.48 3.01
N PRO A 281 9.76 16.40 3.71
CA PRO A 281 10.57 15.82 4.77
C PRO A 281 12.01 15.50 4.30
N SER A 282 13.02 15.84 5.09
CA SER A 282 14.45 15.68 4.70
C SER A 282 14.88 14.24 4.37
N ILE A 283 14.16 13.23 4.88
CA ILE A 283 14.37 11.84 4.51
C ILE A 283 14.15 11.59 3.01
N LEU A 284 13.35 12.45 2.35
CA LEU A 284 13.03 12.39 0.93
C LEU A 284 14.08 13.06 0.03
N ASP A 285 15.02 13.84 0.58
CA ASP A 285 16.05 14.59 -0.17
C ASP A 285 16.90 13.72 -1.10
N GLN A 286 17.10 12.45 -0.74
CA GLN A 286 17.87 11.50 -1.57
C GLN A 286 17.03 10.81 -2.65
N TYR A 287 15.70 10.82 -2.50
CA TYR A 287 14.76 10.14 -3.38
C TYR A 287 14.14 11.08 -4.41
N LEU A 288 13.99 12.37 -4.10
CA LEU A 288 13.36 13.37 -4.96
C LEU A 288 14.41 14.14 -5.79
N LYS A 289 15.22 13.40 -6.54
CA LYS A 289 16.29 13.93 -7.40
C LYS A 289 16.17 13.31 -8.78
N ALA A 290 16.66 14.01 -9.80
CA ALA A 290 16.70 13.44 -11.13
C ALA A 290 17.48 12.12 -11.17
N GLY A 291 17.01 11.18 -11.98
CA GLY A 291 17.60 9.86 -12.15
C GLY A 291 17.27 8.83 -11.06
N THR A 292 16.46 9.20 -10.06
CA THR A 292 15.99 8.25 -9.06
C THR A 292 14.69 7.57 -9.50
N SER A 293 14.40 6.42 -8.87
CA SER A 293 13.12 5.74 -9.06
C SER A 293 12.61 5.11 -7.75
N PRO A 294 12.32 5.93 -6.72
CA PRO A 294 11.86 5.43 -5.43
C PRO A 294 10.54 4.66 -5.54
N VAL A 295 10.38 3.67 -4.65
CA VAL A 295 9.11 2.98 -4.43
C VAL A 295 8.45 3.59 -3.21
N PHE A 296 7.37 4.33 -3.45
CA PHE A 296 6.47 4.79 -2.40
C PHE A 296 5.56 3.65 -2.00
N SER A 297 5.29 3.55 -0.70
CA SER A 297 4.32 2.61 -0.19
C SER A 297 3.48 3.20 0.93
N VAL A 298 2.30 2.64 1.12
CA VAL A 298 1.37 3.08 2.17
C VAL A 298 0.76 1.87 2.85
N ALA A 299 0.75 1.89 4.18
CA ALA A 299 0.03 0.95 5.03
C ALA A 299 -1.07 1.71 5.81
N ALA A 300 -2.18 1.03 6.12
CA ALA A 300 -3.32 1.65 6.79
C ALA A 300 -3.72 0.88 8.06
N VAL A 301 -3.98 1.60 9.14
CA VAL A 301 -4.30 1.06 10.47
C VAL A 301 -5.71 1.49 10.88
N ASP A 302 -6.57 0.52 11.18
CA ASP A 302 -7.95 0.73 11.65
C ASP A 302 -8.11 0.47 13.17
N SER A 303 -7.09 -0.15 13.80
CA SER A 303 -7.08 -0.64 15.19
C SER A 303 -8.07 -1.77 15.50
N ILE A 304 -8.69 -2.38 14.50
CA ILE A 304 -9.61 -3.52 14.65
C ILE A 304 -9.00 -4.75 13.96
N CYS A 305 -8.87 -4.70 12.63
CA CYS A 305 -8.27 -5.77 11.84
C CYS A 305 -6.75 -5.63 11.78
N PHE A 306 -6.25 -4.39 11.78
CA PHE A 306 -4.84 -4.07 11.70
C PHE A 306 -4.49 -3.10 12.83
N GLN A 307 -3.76 -3.61 13.83
CA GLN A 307 -3.36 -2.85 15.02
C GLN A 307 -2.03 -2.13 14.81
N SER A 308 -1.20 -2.63 13.90
CA SER A 308 0.10 -2.05 13.57
C SER A 308 0.35 -1.99 12.07
N ALA A 309 1.24 -1.08 11.66
CA ALA A 309 1.56 -0.87 10.24
C ALA A 309 2.18 -2.11 9.54
N GLY A 310 2.74 -3.05 10.31
CA GLY A 310 3.30 -4.29 9.77
C GLY A 310 2.27 -5.39 9.50
N GLU A 311 1.03 -5.21 9.97
CA GLU A 311 -0.06 -6.18 9.77
C GLU A 311 -0.89 -5.86 8.52
N ALA A 312 -0.94 -4.58 8.12
CA ALA A 312 -1.75 -4.12 7.01
C ALA A 312 -1.06 -4.35 5.64
N PRO A 313 -1.81 -4.73 4.59
CA PRO A 313 -1.26 -4.81 3.23
C PRO A 313 -0.78 -3.44 2.75
N SER A 314 0.44 -3.38 2.18
CA SER A 314 0.96 -2.15 1.57
C SER A 314 0.60 -2.07 0.09
N GLY A 315 0.18 -0.89 -0.35
CA GLY A 315 0.17 -0.52 -1.77
C GLY A 315 1.52 0.07 -2.14
N ASP A 316 2.14 -0.41 -3.21
CA ASP A 316 3.46 0.04 -3.69
C ASP A 316 3.33 0.76 -5.04
N LEU A 317 4.06 1.87 -5.19
CA LEU A 317 4.08 2.68 -6.39
C LEU A 317 5.49 3.16 -6.70
N LYS A 318 6.01 2.78 -7.85
CA LYS A 318 7.32 3.23 -8.33
C LYS A 318 7.15 4.53 -9.11
N ILE A 319 7.82 5.59 -8.67
CA ILE A 319 7.79 6.89 -9.35
C ILE A 319 9.18 7.21 -9.91
N VAL A 320 9.26 7.56 -11.18
CA VAL A 320 10.51 7.94 -11.84
C VAL A 320 10.66 9.45 -11.85
N PHE A 321 11.76 9.98 -11.32
CA PHE A 321 12.08 11.41 -11.39
C PHE A 321 13.13 11.63 -12.48
N ASN A 322 12.82 12.47 -13.46
CA ASN A 322 13.79 12.89 -14.47
C ASN A 322 13.91 14.41 -14.50
N GLU A 323 14.99 14.94 -15.07
CA GLU A 323 15.15 16.38 -15.28
C GLU A 323 15.15 16.74 -16.76
N ALA A 324 14.72 17.97 -17.05
CA ALA A 324 14.92 18.55 -18.36
C ALA A 324 16.42 18.62 -18.66
N TYR A 325 16.80 18.27 -19.88
CA TYR A 325 18.20 18.22 -20.29
C TYR A 325 18.39 18.92 -21.63
N SER A 326 19.60 19.41 -21.85
CA SER A 326 20.05 19.88 -23.15
C SER A 326 21.04 18.89 -23.75
N MET A 327 21.27 18.97 -25.06
CA MET A 327 22.25 18.13 -25.74
C MET A 327 23.28 18.97 -26.46
N ILE A 328 24.51 18.47 -26.46
CA ILE A 328 25.61 19.01 -27.24
C ILE A 328 26.08 17.94 -28.22
N VAL A 329 26.10 18.28 -29.50
CA VAL A 329 26.68 17.43 -30.56
C VAL A 329 28.14 17.84 -30.77
N SER A 330 29.04 16.86 -30.74
CA SER A 330 30.47 17.03 -30.92
C SER A 330 30.97 16.11 -32.03
N PRO A 331 31.52 16.63 -33.14
CA PRO A 331 32.11 15.81 -34.19
C PRO A 331 33.58 15.47 -33.89
N ASP A 332 34.08 14.36 -34.45
CA ASP A 332 35.51 14.02 -34.46
C ASP A 332 36.34 14.80 -35.50
N GLY A 333 35.69 15.58 -36.38
CA GLY A 333 36.32 16.50 -37.33
C GLY A 333 35.39 17.64 -37.75
N LYS A 334 35.93 18.74 -38.32
CA LYS A 334 35.14 19.86 -38.87
C LYS A 334 35.07 19.87 -40.39
N THR A 335 36.01 19.17 -41.02
CA THR A 335 36.10 18.97 -42.46
C THR A 335 36.43 17.51 -42.70
N ILE A 336 35.74 16.88 -43.65
CA ILE A 336 35.95 15.48 -44.02
C ILE A 336 36.35 15.45 -45.48
N CYS A 337 37.49 14.80 -45.74
CA CYS A 337 37.98 14.59 -47.08
C CYS A 337 37.68 13.15 -47.51
N VAL A 338 36.76 13.03 -48.47
CA VAL A 338 36.28 11.76 -48.95
C VAL A 338 37.08 11.36 -50.21
N PRO A 339 37.67 10.15 -50.25
CA PRO A 339 38.40 9.69 -51.44
C PRO A 339 37.49 9.53 -52.66
N GLU A 340 37.96 10.00 -53.83
CA GLU A 340 37.21 9.91 -55.10
C GLU A 340 37.15 8.48 -55.68
N HIS A 341 38.06 7.60 -55.28
CA HIS A 341 38.14 6.24 -55.79
C HIS A 341 37.93 5.23 -54.66
N ALA A 342 36.80 4.55 -54.78
CA ALA A 342 36.21 3.60 -53.83
C ALA A 342 37.22 2.82 -52.99
N MET A 343 37.20 3.08 -51.69
CA MET A 343 37.53 2.07 -50.70
C MET A 343 36.27 1.83 -49.89
N ASP A 344 35.90 0.55 -49.77
CA ASP A 344 34.84 -0.03 -48.94
C ASP A 344 33.67 0.91 -48.58
N GLU A 345 32.46 0.61 -49.07
CA GLU A 345 31.24 1.35 -48.69
C GLU A 345 31.03 1.46 -47.16
N ASN A 346 31.68 0.60 -46.39
CA ASN A 346 31.63 0.58 -44.93
C ASN A 346 32.80 1.29 -44.23
N MET A 347 33.68 1.98 -44.96
CA MET A 347 34.74 2.79 -44.37
C MET A 347 34.13 3.90 -43.51
N LEU A 348 34.45 3.89 -42.21
CA LEU A 348 34.03 4.92 -41.26
C LEU A 348 34.73 6.25 -41.58
N LEU A 349 33.95 7.32 -41.75
CA LEU A 349 34.47 8.64 -42.13
C LEU A 349 34.17 9.74 -41.11
N LEU A 350 33.06 9.64 -40.38
CA LEU A 350 32.68 10.59 -39.34
C LEU A 350 32.09 9.86 -38.14
N THR A 351 32.45 10.31 -36.95
CA THR A 351 31.72 9.98 -35.73
C THR A 351 31.23 11.27 -35.08
N LEU A 352 29.91 11.38 -34.94
CA LEU A 352 29.29 12.40 -34.09
C LEU A 352 29.00 11.79 -32.73
N SER A 353 29.32 12.50 -31.66
CA SER A 353 28.99 12.12 -30.28
C SER A 353 27.96 13.09 -29.71
N VAL A 354 27.00 12.58 -28.96
CA VAL A 354 26.05 13.36 -28.18
C VAL A 354 26.34 13.21 -26.70
N GLU A 355 26.44 14.35 -26.04
CA GLU A 355 26.48 14.49 -24.59
C GLU A 355 25.22 15.22 -24.14
N THR A 356 24.66 14.82 -22.99
CA THR A 356 23.57 15.56 -22.35
C THR A 356 24.13 16.43 -21.22
N ASP A 357 23.47 17.55 -20.99
CA ASP A 357 23.64 18.36 -19.77
C ASP A 357 22.29 18.45 -19.06
N PRO A 358 22.14 17.84 -17.87
CA PRO A 358 23.18 17.11 -17.12
C PRO A 358 23.56 15.75 -17.72
N THR A 359 24.79 15.29 -17.46
CA THR A 359 25.37 14.08 -18.08
C THR A 359 24.59 12.81 -17.79
N ASP A 360 23.97 12.70 -16.60
CA ASP A 360 23.25 11.49 -16.21
C ASP A 360 21.87 11.36 -16.88
N ALA A 361 21.32 12.47 -17.42
CA ALA A 361 20.07 12.46 -18.19
C ALA A 361 20.15 11.52 -19.40
N ILE A 362 21.35 11.30 -19.95
CA ILE A 362 21.56 10.36 -21.05
C ILE A 362 21.03 8.96 -20.71
N ASN A 363 21.05 8.53 -19.45
CA ASN A 363 20.54 7.21 -19.02
C ASN A 363 19.04 7.01 -19.23
N HIS A 364 18.29 8.09 -19.37
CA HIS A 364 16.83 8.06 -19.55
C HIS A 364 16.42 8.30 -21.00
N VAL A 365 17.34 8.72 -21.87
CA VAL A 365 17.07 8.94 -23.29
C VAL A 365 16.82 7.58 -23.97
N GLN A 366 15.64 7.44 -24.57
CA GLN A 366 15.26 6.21 -25.28
C GLN A 366 15.85 6.20 -26.69
N GLU A 367 15.81 7.36 -27.37
CA GLU A 367 16.15 7.47 -28.78
C GLU A 367 16.73 8.86 -29.09
N PHE A 368 17.79 8.87 -29.91
CA PHE A 368 18.37 10.07 -30.53
C PHE A 368 17.99 10.08 -32.00
N MET A 369 17.23 11.08 -32.42
CA MET A 369 16.79 11.30 -33.79
C MET A 369 17.73 12.29 -34.47
N TRP A 370 18.45 11.84 -35.48
CA TRP A 370 19.43 12.62 -36.20
C TRP A 370 18.84 13.26 -37.44
N TYR A 371 19.19 14.51 -37.67
CA TYR A 371 18.73 15.31 -38.80
C TYR A 371 19.91 15.85 -39.59
N LEU A 372 19.78 15.82 -40.91
CA LEU A 372 20.74 16.32 -41.89
C LEU A 372 20.08 17.45 -42.68
N ASN A 373 20.65 18.65 -42.63
CA ASN A 373 20.08 19.86 -43.23
C ASN A 373 18.61 20.11 -42.82
N GLY A 374 18.23 19.66 -41.61
CA GLY A 374 16.87 19.76 -41.08
C GLY A 374 15.91 18.63 -41.48
N GLU A 375 16.33 17.69 -42.34
CA GLU A 375 15.55 16.51 -42.70
C GLU A 375 15.91 15.32 -41.80
N TYR A 376 14.91 14.54 -41.39
CA TYR A 376 15.14 13.34 -40.59
C TYR A 376 15.97 12.33 -41.38
N TYR A 377 17.05 11.85 -40.78
CA TYR A 377 17.94 10.88 -41.40
C TYR A 377 17.75 9.48 -40.81
N ARG A 378 18.08 9.31 -39.53
CA ARG A 378 17.88 8.04 -38.81
C ARG A 378 17.89 8.27 -37.31
N SER A 379 17.54 7.23 -36.56
CA SER A 379 17.67 7.22 -35.11
C SER A 379 18.74 6.26 -34.60
N THR A 380 19.29 6.58 -33.45
CA THR A 380 20.19 5.71 -32.69
C THR A 380 19.65 5.53 -31.28
N THR A 381 19.81 4.34 -30.74
CA THR A 381 19.57 4.08 -29.31
C THR A 381 20.85 4.22 -28.53
N LYS A 382 20.74 4.55 -27.26
CA LYS A 382 21.89 4.59 -26.37
C LYS A 382 22.46 3.17 -26.15
N ASP A 383 23.79 3.04 -26.17
CA ASP A 383 24.47 1.88 -25.57
C ASP A 383 24.32 1.92 -24.04
N PRO A 384 23.72 0.91 -23.39
CA PRO A 384 23.53 0.86 -21.94
C PRO A 384 24.81 1.13 -21.12
N ASN A 385 25.99 0.85 -21.68
CA ASN A 385 27.27 0.98 -21.00
C ASN A 385 28.05 2.27 -21.33
N SER A 386 27.52 3.13 -22.20
CA SER A 386 28.21 4.36 -22.64
C SER A 386 27.59 5.61 -22.01
N LYS A 387 28.44 6.59 -21.67
CA LYS A 387 28.01 7.95 -21.28
C LYS A 387 27.79 8.89 -22.47
N THR A 388 27.97 8.38 -23.69
CA THR A 388 27.75 9.10 -24.94
C THR A 388 26.97 8.23 -25.91
N SER A 389 26.17 8.83 -26.78
CA SER A 389 25.61 8.13 -27.95
C SER A 389 26.34 8.63 -29.19
N THR A 390 26.67 7.72 -30.11
CA THR A 390 27.40 8.06 -31.32
C THR A 390 26.61 7.77 -32.58
N LEU A 391 26.82 8.61 -33.59
CA LEU A 391 26.43 8.39 -34.97
C LEU A 391 27.69 8.20 -35.81
N SER A 392 27.93 6.96 -36.21
CA SER A 392 29.01 6.60 -37.14
C SER A 392 28.50 6.65 -38.57
N LEU A 393 29.08 7.50 -39.41
CA LEU A 393 28.74 7.64 -40.83
C LEU A 393 29.84 7.07 -41.70
N THR A 394 29.46 6.20 -42.62
CA THR A 394 30.40 5.58 -43.56
C THR A 394 30.43 6.33 -44.89
N TYR A 395 31.34 5.92 -45.79
CA TYR A 395 31.37 6.41 -47.17
C TYR A 395 29.99 6.36 -47.86
N LYS A 396 29.27 5.24 -47.70
CA LYS A 396 27.92 5.08 -48.28
C LYS A 396 26.93 6.15 -47.79
N ASP A 397 27.04 6.56 -46.54
CA ASP A 397 26.14 7.55 -45.93
C ASP A 397 26.44 8.98 -46.43
N LEU A 398 27.70 9.27 -46.78
CA LEU A 398 28.16 10.62 -47.12
C LEU A 398 28.39 10.89 -48.62
N LYS A 399 28.44 9.85 -49.47
CA LYS A 399 28.83 9.97 -50.88
C LYS A 399 28.00 10.98 -51.69
N ASP A 400 26.71 11.11 -51.40
CA ASP A 400 25.80 12.01 -52.11
C ASP A 400 25.87 13.46 -51.56
N MET A 401 26.62 13.66 -50.48
CA MET A 401 26.84 14.95 -49.81
C MET A 401 28.23 15.53 -50.08
N ILE A 402 29.06 14.85 -50.87
CA ILE A 402 30.38 15.34 -51.26
C ILE A 402 30.24 16.67 -52.00
N GLY A 403 31.06 17.66 -51.60
CA GLY A 403 31.03 19.04 -52.10
C GLY A 403 30.03 19.94 -51.37
N GLN A 404 29.42 19.48 -50.29
CA GLN A 404 28.43 20.24 -49.52
C GLN A 404 28.91 20.52 -48.09
N ASN A 405 28.44 21.64 -47.54
CA ASN A 405 28.52 21.90 -46.11
C ASN A 405 27.22 21.41 -45.46
N VAL A 406 27.30 20.30 -44.73
CA VAL A 406 26.14 19.60 -44.17
C VAL A 406 25.94 20.00 -42.72
N LYS A 407 24.72 20.39 -42.39
CA LYS A 407 24.29 20.74 -41.04
C LYS A 407 23.72 19.51 -40.35
N PHE A 408 24.33 19.12 -39.24
CA PHE A 408 23.90 18.03 -38.37
C PHE A 408 23.22 18.59 -37.13
N SER A 409 22.07 18.03 -36.80
CA SER A 409 21.38 18.28 -35.52
C SER A 409 20.80 16.98 -34.97
N VAL A 410 20.52 16.99 -33.66
CA VAL A 410 19.92 15.85 -32.97
C VAL A 410 18.75 16.32 -32.12
N LYS A 411 17.67 15.56 -32.14
CA LYS A 411 16.58 15.67 -31.16
C LYS A 411 16.50 14.38 -30.38
N SER A 412 16.05 14.41 -29.15
CA SER A 412 15.91 13.20 -28.34
C SER A 412 14.59 13.20 -27.59
N TYR A 413 14.20 12.01 -27.16
CA TYR A 413 13.12 11.90 -26.19
C TYR A 413 13.41 10.78 -25.19
N ASP A 414 12.98 11.01 -23.95
CA ASP A 414 13.11 10.11 -22.80
C ASP A 414 11.77 9.45 -22.42
N GLY A 415 10.65 9.96 -22.97
CA GLY A 415 9.30 9.52 -22.65
C GLY A 415 8.77 10.07 -21.32
N ILE A 416 9.53 10.95 -20.63
CA ILE A 416 9.17 11.56 -19.34
C ILE A 416 9.11 13.08 -19.48
N CYS A 417 10.24 13.73 -19.73
CA CYS A 417 10.34 15.18 -19.92
C CYS A 417 10.11 15.60 -21.37
N SER A 418 10.32 14.68 -22.31
CA SER A 418 10.30 14.90 -23.75
C SER A 418 9.59 13.74 -24.44
N THR A 419 8.70 14.04 -25.39
CA THR A 419 7.95 13.04 -26.16
C THR A 419 8.36 13.07 -27.63
N LYS A 420 7.86 12.13 -28.46
CA LYS A 420 8.10 12.18 -29.90
C LYS A 420 7.52 13.44 -30.55
N GLU A 421 6.39 13.91 -30.04
CA GLU A 421 5.69 15.12 -30.52
C GLU A 421 6.35 16.41 -30.00
N ASN A 422 6.97 16.35 -28.82
CA ASN A 422 7.71 17.47 -28.22
C ASN A 422 9.09 17.00 -27.71
N PRO A 423 10.04 16.76 -28.62
CA PRO A 423 11.36 16.24 -28.28
C PRO A 423 12.25 17.33 -27.68
N ALA A 424 13.25 16.92 -26.89
CA ALA A 424 14.32 17.81 -26.48
C ALA A 424 15.18 18.15 -27.71
N GLU A 425 15.48 19.43 -27.89
CA GLU A 425 16.31 19.92 -29.00
C GLU A 425 17.77 20.11 -28.54
N ASN A 426 18.69 19.93 -29.47
CA ASN A 426 20.10 20.23 -29.26
C ASN A 426 20.33 21.73 -29.07
N GLY A 427 21.27 22.06 -28.20
CA GLY A 427 21.70 23.44 -27.98
C GLY A 427 22.59 23.98 -29.10
N ASN A 428 23.16 23.11 -29.95
CA ASN A 428 24.07 23.48 -31.03
C ASN A 428 23.90 22.63 -32.28
N ASP A 429 23.83 23.28 -33.44
CA ASP A 429 23.96 22.62 -34.72
C ASP A 429 25.44 22.55 -35.14
N VAL A 430 25.84 21.44 -35.75
CA VAL A 430 27.21 21.21 -36.19
C VAL A 430 27.26 21.24 -37.71
N ASN A 431 28.06 22.13 -38.28
CA ASN A 431 28.28 22.21 -39.72
C ASN A 431 29.59 21.50 -40.08
N ILE A 432 29.53 20.53 -40.98
CA ILE A 432 30.68 19.76 -41.45
C ILE A 432 30.85 19.98 -42.95
N ASP A 433 32.04 20.41 -43.34
CA ASP A 433 32.39 20.58 -44.75
C ASP A 433 32.87 19.24 -45.33
N ILE A 434 32.11 18.67 -46.27
CA ILE A 434 32.40 17.37 -46.88
C ILE A 434 32.97 17.60 -48.28
N ARG A 435 34.24 17.27 -48.49
CA ARG A 435 34.95 17.53 -49.76
C ARG A 435 35.36 16.26 -50.46
N SER A 436 35.45 16.32 -51.79
CA SER A 436 36.16 15.31 -52.58
C SER A 436 37.67 15.57 -52.51
N GLY A 437 38.47 14.52 -52.66
CA GLY A 437 39.94 14.64 -52.77
C GLY A 437 40.74 13.89 -51.70
N GLY A 438 40.09 13.13 -50.82
CA GLY A 438 40.82 12.30 -49.86
C GLY A 438 41.71 11.26 -50.56
N TYR A 439 42.86 10.94 -49.96
CA TYR A 439 43.70 9.82 -50.40
C TYR A 439 44.16 9.00 -49.21
N THR A 440 44.45 7.73 -49.45
CA THR A 440 45.15 6.89 -48.47
C THR A 440 46.64 6.92 -48.77
N MET A 441 47.45 6.95 -47.73
CA MET A 441 48.90 6.90 -47.86
C MET A 441 49.45 5.80 -46.96
N SER A 442 50.33 4.97 -47.53
CA SER A 442 51.07 3.96 -46.79
C SER A 442 52.56 4.11 -47.05
N LEU A 443 53.37 3.74 -46.06
CA LEU A 443 54.82 3.78 -46.17
C LEU A 443 55.36 2.40 -46.58
N SER A 444 56.16 2.38 -47.64
CA SER A 444 56.97 1.23 -48.03
C SER A 444 58.44 1.55 -47.78
N VAL A 445 59.16 0.57 -47.24
CA VAL A 445 60.60 0.64 -47.01
C VAL A 445 61.23 -0.51 -47.80
N ASP A 446 62.27 -0.22 -48.58
CA ASP A 446 62.92 -1.20 -49.46
C ASP A 446 63.66 -2.32 -48.71
N VAL A 447 64.02 -2.10 -47.45
CA VAL A 447 64.68 -3.08 -46.59
C VAL A 447 64.06 -3.09 -45.18
N ASP A 448 63.83 -4.29 -44.64
CA ASP A 448 63.40 -4.50 -43.24
C ASP A 448 64.58 -4.65 -42.28
N LYS A 449 65.74 -5.05 -42.80
CA LYS A 449 67.03 -5.17 -42.09
C LYS A 449 68.17 -4.72 -42.99
N LEU A 450 69.07 -3.91 -42.44
CA LEU A 450 70.26 -3.44 -43.13
C LEU A 450 71.53 -3.85 -42.37
N CYS A 451 72.46 -4.51 -43.05
CA CYS A 451 73.80 -4.73 -42.54
C CYS A 451 74.67 -3.52 -42.85
N ILE A 452 75.27 -2.90 -41.82
CA ILE A 452 76.14 -1.73 -41.99
C ILE A 452 77.48 -2.16 -42.56
N ASP A 453 77.73 -1.82 -43.83
CA ASP A 453 79.04 -2.00 -44.49
C ASP A 453 79.98 -0.86 -44.06
N THR A 454 80.95 -1.18 -43.22
CA THR A 454 81.95 -0.21 -42.74
C THR A 454 83.08 0.02 -43.73
N LEU A 455 83.25 -0.85 -44.73
CA LEU A 455 84.28 -0.74 -45.77
C LEU A 455 83.81 0.12 -46.93
N ASN A 456 82.51 0.10 -47.23
CA ASN A 456 81.88 0.90 -48.29
C ASN A 456 80.59 1.59 -47.75
N PRO A 457 80.73 2.68 -46.96
CA PRO A 457 79.60 3.38 -46.36
C PRO A 457 78.54 3.87 -47.36
N GLU A 458 78.92 4.08 -48.62
CA GLU A 458 78.03 4.43 -49.74
C GLU A 458 76.98 3.36 -50.08
N ASN A 459 77.21 2.10 -49.65
CA ASN A 459 76.25 1.01 -49.79
C ASN A 459 75.15 1.04 -48.72
N ASN A 460 75.33 1.81 -47.65
CA ASN A 460 74.37 1.93 -46.56
C ASN A 460 73.29 2.96 -46.94
N LYS A 461 72.22 2.46 -47.56
CA LYS A 461 71.07 3.24 -48.01
C LYS A 461 69.74 2.57 -47.65
N ILE A 462 68.72 3.39 -47.41
CA ILE A 462 67.33 2.98 -47.20
C ILE A 462 66.47 3.86 -48.10
N THR A 463 65.58 3.27 -48.87
CA THR A 463 64.60 3.99 -49.71
C THR A 463 63.23 3.90 -49.05
N LEU A 464 62.70 5.06 -48.67
CA LEU A 464 61.34 5.23 -48.21
C LEU A 464 60.46 5.62 -49.41
N SER A 465 59.29 5.01 -49.55
CA SER A 465 58.33 5.30 -50.62
C SER A 465 56.92 5.46 -50.05
N ALA A 466 56.27 6.58 -50.36
CA ALA A 466 54.89 6.85 -50.01
C ALA A 466 53.99 6.31 -51.13
N ILE A 467 53.24 5.26 -50.81
CA ILE A 467 52.23 4.69 -51.68
C ILE A 467 50.94 5.44 -51.42
N VAL A 468 50.59 6.35 -52.32
CA VAL A 468 49.36 7.15 -52.30
C VAL A 468 48.32 6.52 -53.23
N ASN A 469 47.09 6.34 -52.74
CA ASN A 469 45.97 5.81 -53.50
C ASN A 469 44.75 6.74 -53.36
N PRO A 470 44.17 7.25 -54.47
CA PRO A 470 44.53 6.94 -55.86
C PRO A 470 45.84 7.57 -56.34
N ASP A 471 46.50 6.92 -57.31
CA ASP A 471 47.78 7.41 -57.88
C ASP A 471 47.67 8.83 -58.43
N ALA A 472 46.48 9.24 -58.90
CA ALA A 472 46.20 10.59 -59.35
C ALA A 472 46.40 11.65 -58.26
N ALA A 473 46.14 11.33 -56.99
CA ALA A 473 46.29 12.27 -55.87
C ALA A 473 47.77 12.65 -55.59
N LYS A 474 48.73 11.92 -56.16
CA LYS A 474 50.16 12.28 -56.05
C LYS A 474 50.48 13.65 -56.65
N THR A 475 49.70 14.12 -57.62
CA THR A 475 49.92 15.44 -58.23
C THR A 475 49.40 16.59 -57.38
N ASP A 476 48.54 16.30 -56.41
CA ASP A 476 47.86 17.29 -55.57
C ASP A 476 48.56 17.48 -54.21
N ILE A 477 49.51 16.58 -53.89
CA ILE A 477 50.35 16.67 -52.69
C ILE A 477 51.48 17.66 -52.93
N ASP A 478 51.47 18.76 -52.20
CA ASP A 478 52.52 19.79 -52.30
C ASP A 478 53.86 19.30 -51.72
N LYS A 479 53.81 18.56 -50.60
CA LYS A 479 55.00 18.11 -49.85
C LYS A 479 54.78 16.82 -49.07
N TYR A 480 55.81 15.98 -49.04
CA TYR A 480 55.98 14.83 -48.16
C TYR A 480 56.97 15.16 -47.04
N TYR A 481 56.58 14.91 -45.80
CA TYR A 481 57.38 15.05 -44.59
C TYR A 481 57.74 13.66 -44.07
N TRP A 482 59.02 13.32 -44.15
CA TRP A 482 59.56 12.03 -43.72
C TRP A 482 60.08 12.15 -42.30
N MET A 483 59.73 11.21 -41.45
CA MET A 483 60.08 11.25 -40.02
C MET A 483 60.80 9.97 -39.56
N ASP A 484 61.75 10.11 -38.63
CA ASP A 484 62.28 9.03 -37.77
C ASP A 484 61.77 9.27 -36.36
N ASP A 485 61.07 8.29 -35.78
CA ASP A 485 60.46 8.34 -34.44
C ASP A 485 59.58 9.59 -34.21
N GLY A 486 58.86 10.00 -35.26
CA GLY A 486 57.97 11.18 -35.23
C GLY A 486 58.67 12.54 -35.40
N VAL A 487 60.00 12.55 -35.58
CA VAL A 487 60.79 13.78 -35.84
C VAL A 487 61.07 13.90 -37.33
N ASP A 488 60.78 15.07 -37.92
CA ASP A 488 61.05 15.36 -39.34
C ASP A 488 62.54 15.22 -39.66
N ILE A 489 62.88 14.34 -40.60
CA ILE A 489 64.25 14.09 -41.09
C ILE A 489 64.46 14.60 -42.51
N ALA A 490 63.40 14.65 -43.34
CA ALA A 490 63.50 15.15 -44.70
C ALA A 490 62.14 15.67 -45.20
N GLN A 491 62.19 16.56 -46.18
CA GLN A 491 61.02 17.03 -46.91
C GLN A 491 61.28 16.89 -48.41
N THR A 492 60.33 16.29 -49.14
CA THR A 492 60.44 16.09 -50.58
C THR A 492 59.14 16.47 -51.27
N THR A 493 59.23 16.80 -52.56
CA THR A 493 58.06 16.90 -53.45
C THR A 493 57.81 15.59 -54.21
N ASP A 494 58.80 14.70 -54.25
CA ASP A 494 58.68 13.33 -54.78
C ASP A 494 58.17 12.39 -53.68
N PRO A 495 57.28 11.42 -53.96
CA PRO A 495 56.83 10.39 -53.02
C PRO A 495 57.93 9.42 -52.56
N THR A 496 59.21 9.68 -52.87
CA THR A 496 60.34 8.88 -52.43
C THR A 496 61.38 9.69 -51.66
N CYS A 497 62.00 9.06 -50.65
CA CYS A 497 63.12 9.62 -49.91
C CYS A 497 64.22 8.58 -49.75
N VAL A 498 65.42 8.89 -50.23
CA VAL A 498 66.60 8.03 -50.06
C VAL A 498 67.42 8.55 -48.89
N LEU A 499 67.47 7.74 -47.83
CA LEU A 499 68.33 7.96 -46.67
C LEU A 499 69.67 7.28 -46.92
N THR A 500 70.75 8.01 -46.70
CA THR A 500 72.13 7.54 -46.83
C THR A 500 72.91 7.80 -45.55
N GLN A 501 73.88 6.95 -45.23
CA GLN A 501 74.63 7.05 -43.98
C GLN A 501 75.38 8.38 -43.82
N ASP A 502 75.85 8.98 -44.91
CA ASP A 502 76.54 10.28 -44.90
C ASP A 502 75.63 11.43 -44.41
N LYS A 503 74.36 11.41 -44.80
CA LYS A 503 73.36 12.45 -44.46
C LYS A 503 72.68 12.18 -43.13
N PHE A 504 72.47 10.92 -42.78
CA PHE A 504 71.73 10.52 -41.59
C PHE A 504 72.51 9.52 -40.72
N PRO A 505 73.72 9.87 -40.25
CA PRO A 505 74.62 8.91 -39.58
C PRO A 505 74.00 8.25 -38.34
N ASP A 506 73.08 8.95 -37.67
CA ASP A 506 72.37 8.44 -36.50
C ASP A 506 71.33 7.36 -36.81
N ILE A 507 70.81 7.29 -38.04
CA ILE A 507 69.86 6.24 -38.47
C ILE A 507 70.61 4.92 -38.70
N PHE A 508 71.85 4.99 -39.19
CA PHE A 508 72.68 3.85 -39.59
C PHE A 508 73.61 3.33 -38.46
N LYS A 509 73.30 3.63 -37.19
CA LYS A 509 74.05 3.06 -36.05
C LYS A 509 73.68 1.59 -35.86
N ALA A 510 74.70 0.72 -35.78
CA ALA A 510 74.50 -0.71 -35.55
C ALA A 510 73.67 -0.96 -34.28
N GLY A 511 72.64 -1.81 -34.39
CA GLY A 511 71.73 -2.13 -33.30
C GLY A 511 70.59 -1.11 -33.07
N LYS A 512 70.55 0.01 -33.80
CA LYS A 512 69.42 0.94 -33.75
C LYS A 512 68.20 0.35 -34.46
N ARG A 513 67.03 0.56 -33.87
CA ARG A 513 65.74 0.40 -34.54
C ARG A 513 65.25 1.79 -34.96
N ALA A 514 65.17 2.03 -36.26
CA ALA A 514 64.54 3.24 -36.81
C ALA A 514 63.03 2.99 -37.00
N ILE A 515 62.21 4.01 -36.78
CA ILE A 515 60.75 3.94 -36.97
C ILE A 515 60.37 5.05 -37.92
N PHE A 516 60.03 4.70 -39.15
CA PHE A 516 59.72 5.69 -40.16
C PHE A 516 58.23 5.97 -40.25
N ASN A 517 57.89 7.25 -40.40
CA ASN A 517 56.54 7.73 -40.68
C ASN A 517 56.59 8.75 -41.83
N VAL A 518 55.47 8.91 -42.55
CA VAL A 518 55.32 9.96 -43.57
C VAL A 518 54.02 10.74 -43.32
N LYS A 519 54.09 12.07 -43.44
CA LYS A 519 52.95 12.99 -43.45
C LYS A 519 52.95 13.79 -44.74
N THR A 520 51.80 14.26 -45.16
CA THR A 520 51.63 15.07 -46.36
C THR A 520 50.88 16.34 -46.01
N TYR A 521 51.05 17.35 -46.86
CA TYR A 521 50.24 18.55 -46.87
C TYR A 521 49.69 18.73 -48.28
N ASP A 522 48.37 18.83 -48.39
CA ASP A 522 47.66 19.15 -49.61
C ASP A 522 46.82 20.44 -49.37
N ALA A 523 46.61 21.24 -50.41
CA ALA A 523 45.96 22.56 -50.32
C ALA A 523 44.43 22.50 -50.18
N VAL A 524 43.86 21.32 -50.40
CA VAL A 524 42.43 20.96 -50.42
C VAL A 524 42.06 20.15 -49.16
N CYS A 525 42.96 19.26 -48.73
CA CYS A 525 42.91 18.24 -47.67
C CYS A 525 44.30 17.92 -47.04
#